data_AF-A0A840UY81-F1
#
_entry.id   AF-A0A840UY81-F1
#
_cell.length_a   1.000
_cell.length_b   1.000
_cell.length_c   1.000
_cell.angle_alpha   90.00
_cell.angle_beta   90.00
_cell.angle_gamma   90.00
#
_symmetry.space_group_name_H-M   'P 1'
#
loop_
_entity.id
_entity.type
_entity.pdbx_description
1 polymer ?
#
loop_
_entity_poly.entity_id
_entity_poly.type
_entity_poly.pdbx_seq_one_letter_code
_entity_poly.pdbx_strand_id
1 'polypeptide(L)'
;MKNFSADAFKFGLSTDSSRNEFDWIKIGKSFLLSFLVVASTYLVLALVDWIFLLDARWWVFSIKLMNFDRFVIFLKYLPAFGLYFVINSFILHGQFRLPEMGSNTRTTVHWTLAYTFFNLFGIALLIGWQEGYLALTEVLYIPMEALLTVIAFQFIPLMVITSYFSTTFFRITGNIYTGAFTNTLFVTWYIVANQAIQWPKLTP
;
A
#
# COMPACT_ATOMS: atom_id res chain seq x y z
N MET A 1 31.87 19.96 -9.38
CA MET A 1 31.01 18.75 -9.32
C MET A 1 30.56 18.59 -7.87
N LYS A 2 29.26 18.69 -7.57
CA LYS A 2 28.75 18.51 -6.20
C LYS A 2 28.93 17.04 -5.82
N ASN A 3 29.63 16.77 -4.72
CA ASN A 3 29.79 15.42 -4.18
C ASN A 3 28.39 14.87 -3.82
N PHE A 4 27.88 13.96 -4.63
CA PHE A 4 26.76 13.08 -4.28
C PHE A 4 27.26 12.06 -3.25
N SER A 5 27.59 12.51 -2.04
CA SER A 5 27.70 11.59 -0.90
C SER A 5 26.29 11.11 -0.60
N ALA A 6 26.01 9.86 -0.95
CA ALA A 6 24.75 9.19 -0.65
C ALA A 6 24.65 8.94 0.86
N ASP A 7 24.35 9.98 1.64
CA ASP A 7 24.13 9.84 3.08
C ASP A 7 22.82 9.05 3.28
N ALA A 8 22.92 7.78 3.69
CA ALA A 8 21.77 6.92 3.93
C ALA A 8 20.79 7.54 4.95
N PHE A 9 21.28 8.44 5.80
CA PHE A 9 20.48 9.26 6.71
C PHE A 9 19.52 10.23 5.98
N LYS A 10 19.98 10.90 4.91
CA LYS A 10 19.12 11.83 4.13
C LYS A 10 18.00 11.10 3.38
N PHE A 11 18.24 9.84 3.05
CA PHE A 11 17.27 8.95 2.41
C PHE A 11 16.33 8.25 3.43
N GLY A 12 16.50 8.48 4.73
CA GLY A 12 15.71 7.83 5.78
C GLY A 12 15.99 6.33 5.92
N LEU A 13 17.11 5.85 5.37
CA LEU A 13 17.59 4.45 5.47
C LEU A 13 18.38 4.21 6.76
N SER A 14 19.18 5.19 7.19
CA SER A 14 19.94 5.18 8.45
C SER A 14 19.31 6.12 9.47
N THR A 15 19.29 5.72 10.75
CA THR A 15 18.78 6.54 11.85
C THR A 15 19.88 7.32 12.58
N ASP A 16 21.15 7.17 12.21
CA ASP A 16 22.27 7.91 12.80
C ASP A 16 23.10 8.61 11.70
N SER A 17 23.46 9.87 11.95
CA SER A 17 24.24 10.73 11.05
C SER A 17 25.74 10.44 11.13
N SER A 18 26.19 9.80 12.21
CA SER A 18 27.62 9.53 12.46
C SER A 18 28.10 8.19 11.90
N ARG A 19 27.20 7.22 11.72
CA ARG A 19 27.50 5.92 11.12
C ARG A 19 26.30 5.47 10.29
N ASN A 20 26.53 5.05 9.05
CA ASN A 20 25.54 4.35 8.21
C ASN A 20 25.24 2.94 8.79
N GLU A 21 24.91 2.84 10.09
CA GLU A 21 24.62 1.58 10.77
C GLU A 21 23.10 1.31 10.74
N PHE A 22 22.74 0.12 10.26
CA PHE A 22 21.37 -0.39 10.33
C PHE A 22 21.03 -0.74 11.78
N ASP A 23 20.20 0.08 12.42
CA ASP A 23 19.69 -0.21 13.76
C ASP A 23 18.54 -1.22 13.67
N TRP A 24 18.89 -2.51 13.70
CA TRP A 24 17.95 -3.64 13.65
C TRP A 24 16.86 -3.56 14.73
N ILE A 25 17.17 -2.96 15.89
CA ILE A 25 16.21 -2.79 16.99
C ILE A 25 15.11 -1.80 16.58
N LYS A 26 15.48 -0.69 15.92
CA LYS A 26 14.51 0.29 15.42
C LYS A 26 13.67 -0.27 14.27
N ILE A 27 14.26 -1.04 13.35
CA ILE A 27 13.51 -1.74 12.30
C ILE A 27 12.48 -2.69 12.93
N GLY A 28 12.88 -3.45 13.96
CA GLY A 28 11.97 -4.30 14.72
C GLY A 28 10.84 -3.53 15.40
N LYS A 29 11.13 -2.37 16.01
CA LYS A 29 10.10 -1.49 16.59
C LYS A 29 9.15 -0.93 15.54
N SER A 30 9.65 -0.54 14.37
CA SER A 30 8.82 -0.11 13.24
C SER A 30 7.91 -1.23 12.76
N PHE A 31 8.42 -2.46 12.64
CA PHE A 31 7.60 -3.62 12.28
C PHE A 31 6.52 -3.89 13.33
N LEU A 32 6.86 -3.86 14.63
CA LEU A 32 5.91 -4.06 15.72
C LEU A 32 4.80 -3.00 15.70
N LEU A 33 5.16 -1.72 15.50
CA LEU A 33 4.19 -0.64 15.37
C LEU A 33 3.24 -0.87 14.18
N SER A 34 3.79 -1.18 13.00
CA SER A 34 3.00 -1.50 11.81
C SER A 34 2.07 -2.70 12.02
N PHE A 35 2.56 -3.74 12.70
CA PHE A 35 1.76 -4.91 13.06
C PHE A 35 0.59 -4.54 13.98
N LEU A 36 0.82 -3.76 15.03
CA LEU A 36 -0.23 -3.32 15.95
C LEU A 36 -1.29 -2.44 15.25
N VAL A 37 -0.87 -1.56 14.34
CA VAL A 37 -1.79 -0.71 13.56
C VAL A 37 -2.70 -1.56 12.66
N VAL A 38 -2.14 -2.51 11.92
CA VAL A 38 -2.95 -3.37 11.04
C VAL A 38 -3.79 -4.37 11.84
N ALA A 39 -3.24 -4.96 12.91
CA ALA A 39 -3.96 -5.88 13.78
C ALA A 39 -5.14 -5.21 14.48
N SER A 40 -4.98 -3.98 14.99
CA SER A 40 -6.09 -3.22 15.59
C SER A 40 -7.20 -2.94 14.56
N THR A 41 -6.83 -2.56 13.33
CA THR A 41 -7.79 -2.40 12.24
C THR A 41 -8.54 -3.71 11.92
N TYR A 42 -7.82 -4.83 11.88
CA TYR A 42 -8.41 -6.15 11.66
C TYR A 42 -9.38 -6.54 12.80
N LEU A 43 -9.01 -6.27 14.06
CA LEU A 43 -9.86 -6.53 15.22
C LEU A 43 -11.13 -5.68 15.20
N VAL A 44 -11.03 -4.40 14.84
CA VAL A 44 -12.20 -3.53 14.69
C VAL A 44 -13.13 -4.07 13.60
N LEU A 45 -12.58 -4.50 12.46
CA LEU A 45 -13.38 -5.12 11.40
C LEU A 45 -14.06 -6.40 11.88
N ALA A 46 -13.34 -7.27 12.61
CA ALA A 46 -13.87 -8.50 13.17
C ALA A 46 -15.01 -8.24 14.16
N LEU A 47 -14.90 -7.21 14.99
CA LEU A 47 -15.95 -6.80 15.91
C LEU A 47 -17.18 -6.26 15.18
N VAL A 48 -16.98 -5.45 14.13
CA VAL A 48 -18.09 -4.92 13.33
C VAL A 48 -18.82 -6.04 12.59
N ASP A 49 -18.08 -6.97 11.98
CA ASP A 49 -18.65 -8.16 11.32
C ASP A 49 -19.43 -9.03 12.33
N TRP A 50 -18.87 -9.24 13.53
CA TRP A 50 -19.53 -10.06 14.56
C TRP A 50 -20.80 -9.41 15.13
N ILE A 51 -20.79 -8.10 15.38
CA ILE A 51 -21.92 -7.39 16.00
C ILE A 51 -23.03 -7.09 14.99
N PHE A 52 -22.66 -6.63 13.79
CA PHE A 52 -23.62 -6.12 12.82
C PHE A 52 -23.88 -7.07 11.65
N LEU A 53 -23.10 -8.15 11.51
CA LEU A 53 -23.16 -9.09 10.37
C LEU A 53 -23.08 -8.34 9.02
N LEU A 54 -22.32 -7.25 9.01
CA LEU A 54 -22.16 -6.35 7.88
C LEU A 54 -20.94 -6.73 7.06
N ASP A 55 -21.15 -6.88 5.76
CA ASP A 55 -20.04 -6.99 4.82
C ASP A 55 -19.51 -5.58 4.49
N ALA A 56 -18.27 -5.29 4.90
CA ALA A 56 -17.64 -3.99 4.67
C ALA A 56 -17.27 -3.82 3.19
N ARG A 57 -18.24 -3.39 2.39
CA ARG A 57 -18.07 -3.09 0.95
C ARG A 57 -18.56 -1.70 0.62
N TRP A 58 -17.76 -1.00 -0.15
CA TRP A 58 -18.12 0.22 -0.82
C TRP A 58 -17.85 0.04 -2.32
N TRP A 59 -18.92 -0.31 -3.04
CA TRP A 59 -18.88 -0.61 -4.47
C TRP A 59 -17.96 -1.80 -4.80
N VAL A 60 -16.83 -1.58 -5.46
CA VAL A 60 -15.84 -2.63 -5.78
C VAL A 60 -14.82 -2.82 -4.65
N PHE A 61 -14.66 -1.81 -3.80
CA PHE A 61 -13.73 -1.87 -2.68
C PHE A 61 -14.35 -2.61 -1.51
N SER A 62 -13.74 -3.71 -1.06
CA SER A 62 -14.25 -4.52 0.04
C SER A 62 -13.10 -4.91 0.97
N ILE A 63 -13.32 -4.88 2.27
CA ILE A 63 -12.35 -5.39 3.25
C ILE A 63 -12.99 -6.58 3.94
N LYS A 64 -12.34 -7.75 3.82
CA LYS A 64 -12.87 -9.02 4.34
C LYS A 64 -11.94 -9.62 5.38
N LEU A 65 -12.55 -10.37 6.29
CA LEU A 65 -11.82 -11.24 7.21
C LEU A 65 -11.19 -12.40 6.44
N MET A 66 -9.99 -12.78 6.87
CA MET A 66 -9.26 -13.90 6.29
C MET A 66 -9.59 -15.20 7.02
N ASN A 67 -9.95 -16.23 6.25
CA ASN A 67 -9.95 -17.62 6.73
C ASN A 67 -8.51 -18.15 6.83
N PHE A 68 -8.33 -19.30 7.49
CA PHE A 68 -7.01 -19.91 7.70
C PHE A 68 -6.23 -20.14 6.38
N ASP A 69 -6.89 -20.62 5.32
CA ASP A 69 -6.24 -20.82 4.02
C ASP A 69 -5.70 -19.51 3.43
N ARG A 70 -6.48 -18.43 3.55
CA ARG A 70 -6.08 -17.08 3.11
C ARG A 70 -4.92 -16.56 3.94
N PHE A 71 -4.89 -16.87 5.23
CA PHE A 71 -3.78 -16.48 6.10
C PHE A 71 -2.46 -17.13 5.68
N VAL A 72 -2.47 -18.40 5.29
CA VAL A 72 -1.27 -19.07 4.75
C VAL A 72 -0.81 -18.42 3.44
N ILE A 73 -1.75 -18.08 2.56
CA ILE A 73 -1.45 -17.36 1.31
C ILE A 73 -0.87 -15.98 1.61
N PHE A 74 -1.44 -15.24 2.57
CA PHE A 74 -0.96 -13.95 3.03
C PHE A 74 0.52 -14.01 3.43
N LEU A 75 0.92 -14.99 4.24
CA LEU A 75 2.32 -15.18 4.63
C LEU A 75 3.26 -15.42 3.44
N LYS A 76 2.79 -16.13 2.40
CA LYS A 76 3.58 -16.39 1.19
C LYS A 76 3.78 -15.13 0.34
N TYR A 77 2.80 -14.23 0.30
CA TYR A 77 2.88 -13.00 -0.50
C TYR A 77 3.54 -11.82 0.24
N LEU A 78 3.64 -11.87 1.57
CA LEU A 78 4.28 -10.83 2.37
C LEU A 78 5.69 -10.44 1.88
N PRO A 79 6.60 -11.36 1.54
CA PRO A 79 7.94 -10.98 1.07
C PRO A 79 7.91 -10.18 -0.24
N ALA A 80 7.05 -10.56 -1.18
CA ALA A 80 6.94 -9.91 -2.48
C ALA A 80 6.39 -8.48 -2.35
N PHE A 81 5.28 -8.30 -1.63
CA PHE A 81 4.74 -6.97 -1.36
C PHE A 81 5.67 -6.15 -0.45
N GLY A 82 6.35 -6.81 0.48
CA GLY A 82 7.35 -6.20 1.37
C GLY A 82 8.47 -5.55 0.58
N LEU A 83 9.06 -6.29 -0.36
CA LEU A 83 10.10 -5.76 -1.23
C LEU A 83 9.59 -4.58 -2.04
N TYR A 84 8.40 -4.70 -2.64
CA TYR A 84 7.79 -3.61 -3.40
C TYR A 84 7.61 -2.34 -2.57
N PHE A 85 7.01 -2.43 -1.38
CA PHE A 85 6.71 -1.25 -0.57
C PHE A 85 7.95 -0.63 0.08
N VAL A 86 8.98 -1.42 0.38
CA VAL A 86 10.28 -0.89 0.81
C VAL A 86 10.92 -0.07 -0.32
N ILE A 87 10.98 -0.63 -1.53
CA ILE A 87 11.52 0.07 -2.71
C ILE A 87 10.68 1.31 -3.04
N ASN A 88 9.36 1.21 -3.03
CA ASN A 88 8.45 2.31 -3.28
C ASN A 88 8.65 3.44 -2.25
N SER A 89 8.72 3.11 -0.96
CA SER A 89 8.95 4.11 0.10
C SER A 89 10.32 4.76 -0.02
N PHE A 90 11.35 4.01 -0.41
CA PHE A 90 12.68 4.54 -0.69
C PHE A 90 12.66 5.53 -1.87
N ILE A 91 11.98 5.20 -2.96
CA ILE A 91 11.88 6.06 -4.15
C ILE A 91 11.11 7.34 -3.81
N LEU A 92 9.95 7.23 -3.16
CA LEU A 92 9.07 8.37 -2.85
C LEU A 92 9.74 9.36 -1.88
N HIS A 93 10.27 8.87 -0.76
CA HIS A 93 10.82 9.73 0.30
C HIS A 93 12.31 10.04 0.13
N GLY A 94 12.99 9.25 -0.71
CA GLY A 94 14.40 9.43 -1.02
C GLY A 94 14.65 10.28 -2.26
N GLN A 95 14.14 9.84 -3.42
CA GLN A 95 14.40 10.50 -4.71
C GLN A 95 13.37 11.57 -5.04
N PHE A 96 12.10 11.31 -4.76
CA PHE A 96 10.99 12.24 -5.01
C PHE A 96 10.57 13.03 -3.77
N ARG A 97 11.52 13.33 -2.87
CA ARG A 97 11.23 14.13 -1.69
C ARG A 97 10.79 15.53 -2.12
N LEU A 98 9.54 15.85 -1.82
CA LEU A 98 8.95 17.15 -2.13
C LEU A 98 9.39 18.20 -1.09
N PRO A 99 9.42 19.49 -1.46
CA PRO A 99 9.70 20.55 -0.51
C PRO A 99 8.62 20.62 0.56
N GLU A 100 9.02 20.99 1.78
CA GLU A 100 8.10 21.21 2.88
C GLU A 100 7.38 22.55 2.69
N MET A 101 6.07 22.57 2.91
CA MET A 101 5.28 23.80 2.95
C MET A 101 5.25 24.33 4.39
N GLY A 102 5.04 25.63 4.55
CA GLY A 102 5.04 26.30 5.88
C GLY A 102 4.03 25.79 6.91
N SER A 103 3.16 24.83 6.58
CA SER A 103 2.28 24.13 7.52
C SER A 103 2.46 22.61 7.42
N ASN A 104 2.56 21.96 8.58
CA ASN A 104 2.73 20.50 8.72
C ASN A 104 1.62 19.73 7.99
N THR A 105 0.36 20.14 8.15
CA THR A 105 -0.80 19.49 7.55
C THR A 105 -0.83 19.68 6.03
N ARG A 106 -0.57 20.91 5.55
CA ARG A 106 -0.52 21.19 4.11
C ARG A 106 0.57 20.37 3.41
N THR A 107 1.70 20.20 4.08
CA THR A 107 2.80 19.35 3.58
C THR A 107 2.37 17.89 3.48
N THR A 108 1.76 17.30 4.53
CA THR A 108 1.27 15.90 4.46
C THR A 108 0.28 15.72 3.32
N VAL A 109 -0.70 16.63 3.20
CA VAL A 109 -1.74 16.53 2.17
C VAL A 109 -1.13 16.65 0.78
N HIS A 110 -0.23 17.63 0.57
CA HIS A 110 0.42 17.79 -0.72
C HIS A 110 1.28 16.58 -1.11
N TRP A 111 2.11 16.08 -0.19
CA TRP A 111 2.93 14.89 -0.42
C TRP A 111 2.06 13.67 -0.71
N THR A 112 0.99 13.47 0.08
CA THR A 112 0.05 12.37 -0.12
C THR A 112 -0.59 12.43 -1.51
N LEU A 113 -1.07 13.60 -1.93
CA LEU A 113 -1.70 13.78 -3.25
C LEU A 113 -0.70 13.55 -4.39
N ALA A 114 0.52 14.09 -4.27
CA ALA A 114 1.56 13.89 -5.27
C ALA A 114 1.97 12.41 -5.39
N TYR A 115 2.22 11.73 -4.27
CA TYR A 115 2.56 10.31 -4.26
C TYR A 115 1.40 9.43 -4.71
N THR A 116 0.16 9.80 -4.37
CA THR A 116 -1.04 9.16 -4.90
C THR A 116 -1.05 9.25 -6.42
N PHE A 117 -0.82 10.44 -6.98
CA PHE A 117 -0.76 10.63 -8.43
C PHE A 117 0.31 9.72 -9.07
N PHE A 118 1.53 9.68 -8.53
CA PHE A 118 2.60 8.82 -9.06
C PHE A 118 2.26 7.33 -9.00
N ASN A 119 1.75 6.84 -7.86
CA ASN A 119 1.38 5.43 -7.69
C ASN A 119 0.15 5.06 -8.55
N LEU A 120 -0.77 5.99 -8.74
CA LEU A 120 -2.03 5.76 -9.46
C LEU A 120 -1.89 5.93 -10.98
N PHE A 121 -0.92 6.72 -11.45
CA PHE A 121 -0.83 7.17 -12.84
C PHE A 121 -0.97 6.03 -13.86
N GLY A 122 -0.21 4.95 -13.69
CA GLY A 122 -0.25 3.81 -14.61
C GLY A 122 -1.62 3.12 -14.64
N ILE A 123 -2.23 2.90 -13.48
CA ILE A 123 -3.54 2.24 -13.38
C ILE A 123 -4.65 3.16 -13.91
N ALA A 124 -4.61 4.45 -13.59
CA ALA A 124 -5.58 5.42 -14.08
C ALA A 124 -5.54 5.57 -15.60
N LEU A 125 -4.35 5.53 -16.21
CA LEU A 125 -4.23 5.51 -17.67
C LEU A 125 -4.86 4.27 -18.29
N LEU A 126 -4.62 3.08 -17.71
CA LEU A 126 -5.21 1.84 -18.21
C LEU A 126 -6.74 1.84 -18.10
N ILE A 127 -7.29 2.29 -16.96
CA ILE A 127 -8.73 2.44 -16.77
C ILE A 127 -9.30 3.45 -17.76
N GLY A 128 -8.70 4.65 -17.84
CA GLY A 128 -9.16 5.70 -18.74
C GLY A 128 -9.12 5.30 -20.21
N TRP A 129 -8.13 4.51 -20.62
CA TRP A 129 -8.04 3.97 -21.98
C TRP A 129 -9.17 2.98 -22.28
N GLN A 130 -9.40 2.01 -21.39
CA GLN A 130 -10.43 1.00 -21.61
C GLN A 130 -11.85 1.59 -21.57
N GLU A 131 -12.13 2.40 -20.56
CA GLU A 131 -13.44 3.04 -20.39
C GLU A 131 -13.69 4.13 -21.44
N GLY A 132 -12.63 4.85 -21.86
CA GLY A 132 -12.72 5.82 -22.93
C GLY A 132 -13.06 5.17 -24.28
N TYR A 133 -12.46 4.01 -24.58
CA TYR A 133 -12.80 3.24 -25.77
C TYR A 133 -14.23 2.67 -25.69
N LEU A 134 -14.63 2.16 -24.52
CA LEU A 134 -16.00 1.69 -24.26
C LEU A 134 -17.04 2.80 -24.49
N ALA A 135 -16.79 4.01 -23.99
CA ALA A 135 -17.70 5.14 -24.15
C ALA A 135 -17.89 5.58 -25.61
N LEU A 136 -16.90 5.35 -26.47
CA LEU A 136 -16.94 5.74 -27.88
C LEU A 136 -17.49 4.64 -28.80
N THR A 137 -17.29 3.37 -28.44
CA THR A 137 -17.54 2.22 -29.32
C THR A 137 -18.56 1.22 -28.78
N GLU A 138 -19.06 1.42 -27.55
CA GLU A 138 -19.95 0.52 -26.81
C GLU A 138 -19.34 -0.87 -26.51
N VAL A 139 -18.07 -1.09 -26.87
CA VAL A 139 -17.34 -2.32 -26.64
C VAL A 139 -16.06 -2.00 -25.87
N LEU A 140 -15.71 -2.83 -24.88
CA LEU A 140 -14.47 -2.65 -24.14
C LEU A 140 -13.26 -2.91 -25.05
N TYR A 141 -12.17 -2.18 -24.87
CA TYR A 141 -10.97 -2.35 -25.70
C TYR A 141 -10.43 -3.79 -25.67
N ILE A 142 -10.46 -4.43 -24.49
CA ILE A 142 -10.11 -5.85 -24.30
C ILE A 142 -11.28 -6.56 -23.60
N PRO A 143 -12.28 -7.05 -24.36
CA PRO A 143 -13.50 -7.61 -23.78
C PRO A 143 -13.25 -8.81 -22.86
N MET A 144 -12.23 -9.63 -23.15
CA MET A 144 -11.91 -10.81 -22.33
C MET A 144 -11.42 -10.45 -20.92
N GLU A 145 -10.90 -9.24 -20.73
CA GLU A 145 -10.30 -8.79 -19.46
C GLU A 145 -11.21 -7.82 -18.70
N ALA A 146 -12.51 -7.79 -19.02
CA ALA A 146 -13.47 -6.89 -18.36
C ALA A 146 -13.45 -7.00 -16.83
N LEU A 147 -13.23 -8.21 -16.29
CA LEU A 147 -13.10 -8.42 -14.86
C LEU A 147 -11.87 -7.71 -14.28
N LEU A 148 -10.72 -7.74 -14.96
CA LEU A 148 -9.51 -7.06 -14.51
C LEU A 148 -9.70 -5.54 -14.51
N THR A 149 -10.49 -5.01 -15.43
CA THR A 149 -10.84 -3.57 -15.49
C THR A 149 -11.67 -3.15 -14.30
N VAL A 150 -12.69 -3.95 -13.93
CA VAL A 150 -13.47 -3.71 -12.71
C VAL A 150 -12.57 -3.78 -11.47
N ILE A 151 -11.71 -4.80 -11.38
CA ILE A 151 -10.74 -4.94 -10.28
C ILE A 151 -9.77 -3.75 -10.26
N ALA A 152 -9.39 -3.18 -11.41
CA ALA A 152 -8.49 -2.03 -11.49
C ALA A 152 -9.03 -0.81 -10.71
N PHE A 153 -10.35 -0.58 -10.72
CA PHE A 153 -10.97 0.53 -9.98
C PHE A 153 -10.72 0.47 -8.47
N GLN A 154 -10.60 -0.73 -7.89
CA GLN A 154 -10.33 -0.89 -6.46
C GLN A 154 -8.94 -0.36 -6.07
N PHE A 155 -8.00 -0.31 -7.02
CA PHE A 155 -6.66 0.20 -6.76
C PHE A 155 -6.64 1.73 -6.63
N ILE A 156 -7.66 2.45 -7.13
CA ILE A 156 -7.76 3.90 -6.96
C ILE A 156 -7.76 4.29 -5.47
N PRO A 157 -8.75 3.87 -4.65
CA PRO A 157 -8.73 4.16 -3.22
C PRO A 157 -7.54 3.49 -2.50
N LEU A 158 -7.10 2.31 -2.96
CA LEU A 158 -5.97 1.63 -2.35
C LEU A 158 -4.67 2.44 -2.48
N MET A 159 -4.40 3.05 -3.64
CA MET A 159 -3.20 3.88 -3.87
C MET A 159 -3.24 5.18 -3.08
N VAL A 160 -4.43 5.72 -2.80
CA VAL A 160 -4.60 6.87 -1.89
C VAL A 160 -4.19 6.46 -0.47
N ILE A 161 -4.71 5.33 0.01
CA ILE A 161 -4.43 4.82 1.36
C ILE A 161 -2.93 4.51 1.54
N THR A 162 -2.32 3.84 0.56
CA THR A 162 -0.88 3.49 0.65
C THR A 162 0.01 4.71 0.66
N SER A 163 -0.30 5.72 -0.17
CA SER A 163 0.41 6.99 -0.21
C SER A 163 0.22 7.76 1.09
N TYR A 164 -0.97 7.73 1.67
CA TYR A 164 -1.28 8.36 2.95
C TYR A 164 -0.50 7.72 4.11
N PHE A 165 -0.51 6.39 4.24
CA PHE A 165 0.26 5.69 5.26
C PHE A 165 1.75 5.93 5.10
N SER A 166 2.28 5.79 3.89
CA SER A 166 3.70 6.01 3.63
C SER A 166 4.13 7.43 4.04
N THR A 167 3.37 8.45 3.62
CA THR A 167 3.65 9.86 3.94
C THR A 167 3.52 10.15 5.43
N THR A 168 2.44 9.71 6.06
CA THR A 168 2.15 10.03 7.46
C THR A 168 3.16 9.37 8.38
N PHE A 169 3.44 8.07 8.19
CA PHE A 169 4.43 7.38 9.02
C PHE A 169 5.85 7.89 8.79
N PHE A 170 6.22 8.24 7.54
CA PHE A 170 7.51 8.85 7.28
C PHE A 170 7.66 10.20 7.99
N ARG A 171 6.64 11.06 7.94
CA ARG A 171 6.69 12.39 8.58
C ARG A 171 6.67 12.32 10.12
N ILE A 172 6.05 11.30 10.70
CA ILE A 172 6.03 11.10 12.16
C ILE A 172 7.33 10.46 12.66
N THR A 173 7.83 9.43 11.96
CA THR A 173 8.94 8.60 12.45
C THR A 173 10.30 8.94 11.86
N GLY A 174 10.34 9.68 10.75
CA GLY A 174 11.54 10.00 10.00
C GLY A 174 12.17 8.82 9.26
N ASN A 175 11.53 7.64 9.26
CA ASN A 175 12.04 6.44 8.61
C ASN A 175 11.08 5.88 7.55
N ILE A 176 11.62 5.20 6.55
CA ILE A 176 10.82 4.61 5.46
C ILE A 176 10.15 3.28 5.87
N TYR A 177 10.72 2.57 6.85
CA TYR A 177 10.33 1.20 7.21
C TYR A 177 8.92 1.11 7.79
N THR A 178 8.53 2.06 8.65
CA THR A 178 7.21 2.04 9.29
C THR A 178 6.09 2.15 8.24
N GLY A 179 6.21 3.07 7.29
CA GLY A 179 5.25 3.21 6.19
C GLY A 179 5.24 1.98 5.28
N ALA A 180 6.42 1.46 4.93
CA ALA A 180 6.58 0.29 4.09
C ALA A 180 5.94 -0.96 4.70
N PHE A 181 6.21 -1.26 5.98
CA PHE A 181 5.65 -2.43 6.65
C PHE A 181 4.15 -2.32 6.86
N THR A 182 3.62 -1.14 7.22
CA THR A 182 2.17 -0.95 7.34
C THR A 182 1.48 -1.18 6.01
N ASN A 183 1.99 -0.61 4.92
CA ASN A 183 1.47 -0.84 3.57
C ASN A 183 1.57 -2.31 3.15
N THR A 184 2.69 -2.96 3.46
CA THR A 184 2.90 -4.38 3.15
C THR A 184 1.84 -5.24 3.83
N LEU A 185 1.65 -5.09 5.14
CA LEU A 185 0.68 -5.87 5.90
C LEU A 185 -0.75 -5.57 5.43
N PHE A 186 -1.10 -4.30 5.29
CA PHE A 186 -2.46 -3.89 4.91
C PHE A 186 -2.83 -4.31 3.48
N VAL A 187 -1.97 -4.03 2.50
CA VAL A 187 -2.25 -4.34 1.09
C VAL A 187 -2.23 -5.84 0.83
N THR A 188 -1.28 -6.57 1.42
CA THR A 188 -1.26 -8.04 1.29
C THR A 188 -2.54 -8.65 1.87
N TRP A 189 -2.97 -8.18 3.04
CA TRP A 189 -4.25 -8.60 3.61
C TRP A 189 -5.41 -8.26 2.66
N TYR A 190 -5.53 -7.01 2.23
CA TYR A 190 -6.59 -6.56 1.34
C TYR A 190 -6.68 -7.41 0.07
N ILE A 191 -5.55 -7.62 -0.62
CA ILE A 191 -5.53 -8.40 -1.87
C ILE A 191 -5.89 -9.85 -1.60
N VAL A 192 -5.23 -10.51 -0.66
CA VAL A 192 -5.43 -11.95 -0.41
C VAL A 192 -6.85 -12.25 0.13
N ALA A 193 -7.44 -11.32 0.89
CA ALA A 193 -8.81 -11.46 1.37
C ALA A 193 -9.86 -11.38 0.25
N ASN A 194 -9.60 -10.58 -0.80
CA ASN A 194 -10.54 -10.33 -1.87
C ASN A 194 -10.39 -11.26 -3.09
N GLN A 195 -9.26 -11.95 -3.22
CA GLN A 195 -9.04 -12.87 -4.35
C GLN A 195 -9.88 -14.15 -4.25
N ALA A 196 -10.30 -14.69 -5.39
CA ALA A 196 -10.87 -16.03 -5.42
C ALA A 196 -9.75 -17.06 -5.21
N ILE A 197 -9.95 -18.00 -4.29
CA ILE A 197 -9.02 -19.14 -4.15
C ILE A 197 -9.52 -20.21 -5.11
N GLN A 198 -8.84 -20.38 -6.23
CA GLN A 198 -9.02 -21.55 -7.09
C GLN A 198 -8.22 -22.71 -6.49
N TRP A 199 -8.63 -23.22 -5.34
CA TRP A 199 -8.05 -24.46 -4.83
C TRP A 199 -8.73 -25.60 -5.56
N PRO A 200 -8.02 -26.45 -6.35
CA PRO A 200 -8.60 -27.71 -6.75
C PRO A 200 -8.77 -28.49 -5.46
N LYS A 201 -10.02 -28.71 -5.03
CA LYS A 201 -10.32 -29.74 -4.05
C LYS A 201 -9.89 -31.06 -4.70
N LEU A 202 -8.66 -31.49 -4.43
CA LEU A 202 -8.29 -32.90 -4.55
C LEU A 202 -8.98 -33.60 -3.40
N THR A 203 -10.29 -33.83 -3.52
CA THR A 203 -10.93 -34.90 -2.79
C THR A 203 -10.58 -36.21 -3.50
N PRO A 204 -10.15 -37.26 -2.78
CA PRO A 204 -10.06 -38.60 -3.35
C PRO A 204 -11.44 -39.12 -3.80
#